data_AF-A0A7W5AXJ9-F1
#
_entry.id   AF-A0A7W5AXJ9-F1
#
_cell.length_a   1.000
_cell.length_b   1.000
_cell.length_c   1.000
_cell.angle_alpha   90.00
_cell.angle_beta   90.00
_cell.angle_gamma   90.00
#
_symmetry.space_group_name_H-M   'P 1'
#
loop_
_entity.id
_entity.type
_entity.pdbx_description
1 polymer ?
#
loop_
_entity_poly.entity_id
_entity_poly.type
_entity_poly.pdbx_seq_one_letter_code
_entity_poly.pdbx_strand_id
1 'polypeptide(L)'
;MKVRIGLGIVAHFILGLMLPYVVVGSVVLLYGFMAPPTDAERTKGLIIGIIYLAFFIGVNFLTLRGLPGRQRLQLFLVQFAVFMVAAVSMFASLRWS
;
A
#
# COMPACT_ATOMS: atom_id res chain seq x y z
N MET A 1 16.75 0.39 -16.99
CA MET A 1 15.44 -0.29 -16.97
C MET A 1 15.34 -1.36 -15.87
N LYS A 2 16.28 -2.32 -15.77
CA LYS A 2 16.28 -3.37 -14.73
C LYS A 2 16.25 -2.84 -13.29
N VAL A 3 17.04 -1.81 -12.99
CA VAL A 3 17.06 -1.15 -11.66
C VAL A 3 15.69 -0.59 -11.27
N ARG A 4 15.00 0.09 -12.20
CA ARG A 4 13.67 0.66 -11.97
C ARG A 4 12.61 -0.41 -11.67
N ILE A 5 12.71 -1.56 -12.33
CA ILE A 5 11.82 -2.70 -12.12
C ILE A 5 12.04 -3.29 -10.71
N GLY A 6 13.30 -3.51 -10.32
CA GLY A 6 13.65 -3.99 -8.98
C GLY A 6 13.17 -3.03 -7.88
N LEU A 7 13.40 -1.73 -8.04
CA LEU A 7 12.89 -0.71 -7.12
C LEU A 7 11.36 -0.74 -7.00
N GLY A 8 10.64 -0.97 -8.12
CA GLY A 8 9.20 -1.11 -8.10
C GLY A 8 8.71 -2.33 -7.31
N ILE A 9 9.40 -3.46 -7.43
CA ILE A 9 9.10 -4.69 -6.67
C ILE A 9 9.34 -4.45 -5.18
N VAL A 10 10.49 -3.88 -4.80
CA VAL A 10 10.82 -3.56 -3.41
C VAL A 10 9.82 -2.57 -2.82
N ALA A 11 9.45 -1.53 -3.57
CA ALA A 11 8.46 -0.56 -3.12
C ALA A 11 7.08 -1.20 -2.88
N HIS A 12 6.62 -2.09 -3.77
CA HIS A 12 5.36 -2.81 -3.58
C HIS A 12 5.40 -3.77 -2.40
N PHE A 13 6.55 -4.42 -2.16
CA PHE A 13 6.75 -5.24 -0.98
C PHE A 13 6.63 -4.42 0.31
N ILE A 14 7.33 -3.28 0.39
CA ILE A 14 7.26 -2.36 1.55
C ILE A 14 5.85 -1.83 1.75
N LEU A 15 5.19 -1.35 0.68
CA LEU A 15 3.81 -0.89 0.76
C LEU A 15 2.91 -2.01 1.28
N GLY A 16 3.03 -3.23 0.75
CA GLY A 16 2.28 -4.39 1.21
C GLY A 16 2.47 -4.65 2.71
N LEU A 17 3.70 -4.62 3.23
CA LEU A 17 3.99 -4.75 4.66
C LEU A 17 3.38 -3.62 5.50
N MET A 18 3.30 -2.40 4.95
CA MET A 18 2.71 -1.25 5.66
C MET A 18 1.17 -1.27 5.66
N LEU A 19 0.55 -1.98 4.72
CA LEU A 19 -0.90 -1.95 4.53
C LEU A 19 -1.70 -2.23 5.80
N PRO A 20 -1.43 -3.29 6.60
CA PRO A 20 -2.22 -3.56 7.80
C PRO A 20 -2.21 -2.41 8.80
N TYR A 21 -1.06 -1.77 8.99
CA TYR A 21 -0.91 -0.63 9.90
C TYR A 21 -1.68 0.60 9.41
N VAL A 22 -1.60 0.88 8.11
CA VAL A 22 -2.33 1.98 7.49
C VAL A 22 -3.84 1.75 7.59
N VAL A 23 -4.30 0.52 7.32
CA VAL A 23 -5.72 0.15 7.42
C VAL A 23 -6.20 0.28 8.86
N VAL A 24 -5.53 -0.35 9.82
CA VAL A 24 -5.91 -0.30 11.23
C VAL A 24 -5.87 1.13 11.76
N GLY A 25 -4.79 1.86 11.52
CA GLY A 25 -4.64 3.25 11.96
C GLY A 25 -5.72 4.17 11.36
N SER A 26 -6.01 4.03 10.06
CA SER A 26 -7.05 4.83 9.41
C SER A 26 -8.44 4.48 9.92
N VAL A 27 -8.75 3.19 10.13
CA VAL A 27 -10.04 2.74 10.68
C VAL A 27 -10.24 3.27 12.09
N VAL A 28 -9.23 3.15 12.95
CA VAL A 28 -9.28 3.69 14.33
C VAL A 28 -9.52 5.19 14.33
N LEU A 29 -8.85 5.94 13.45
CA LEU A 29 -9.01 7.39 13.35
C LEU A 29 -10.36 7.83 12.75
N LEU A 30 -10.95 7.02 11.87
CA LEU A 30 -12.22 7.34 11.20
C LEU A 30 -13.44 6.96 12.04
N TYR A 31 -13.39 5.79 12.69
CA TYR A 31 -14.53 5.19 13.37
C TYR A 31 -14.40 5.18 14.90
N GLY A 32 -13.20 5.42 15.43
CA GLY A 32 -12.92 5.30 16.86
C GLY A 32 -12.75 3.85 17.28
N PHE A 33 -12.18 3.65 18.46
CA PHE A 33 -12.00 2.32 19.06
C PHE A 33 -12.73 2.21 20.40
N MET A 34 -12.41 3.08 21.36
CA MET A 34 -13.07 3.14 22.68
C MET A 34 -13.94 4.39 22.89
N ALA A 35 -13.68 5.45 22.13
CA ALA A 35 -14.46 6.68 22.14
C ALA A 35 -14.68 7.14 20.68
N PRO A 36 -15.75 7.90 20.41
CA PRO A 36 -15.97 8.49 19.10
C PRO A 36 -14.77 9.37 18.73
N PRO A 37 -14.27 9.28 17.48
CA PRO A 37 -13.15 10.09 17.05
C PRO A 37 -13.60 11.54 16.84
N THR A 38 -12.71 12.46 17.19
CA THR A 38 -12.87 13.88 16.89
C THR A 38 -12.79 14.14 15.38
N ASP A 39 -13.34 15.25 14.92
CA ASP A 39 -13.26 15.63 13.49
C ASP A 39 -11.81 15.80 13.02
N ALA A 40 -10.92 16.23 13.91
CA ALA A 40 -9.49 16.30 13.64
C ALA A 40 -8.86 14.92 13.41
N GLU A 41 -9.24 13.91 14.18
CA GLU A 41 -8.76 12.53 14.00
C GLU A 41 -9.28 11.91 12.71
N ARG A 42 -10.57 12.08 12.40
CA ARG A 42 -11.16 11.63 11.13
C ARG A 42 -10.42 12.21 9.93
N THR A 43 -10.13 13.51 9.98
CA THR A 43 -9.38 14.21 8.93
C THR A 43 -7.98 13.62 8.78
N LYS A 44 -7.28 13.35 9.88
CA LYS A 44 -5.95 12.69 9.85
C LYS A 44 -6.02 11.29 9.26
N GLY A 45 -7.00 10.47 9.66
CA GLY A 45 -7.20 9.13 9.12
C GLY A 45 -7.43 9.14 7.61
N LEU A 46 -8.27 10.07 7.13
CA LEU A 46 -8.51 10.27 5.71
C LEU A 46 -7.23 10.69 4.96
N ILE A 47 -6.47 11.64 5.50
CA ILE A 47 -5.21 12.11 4.91
C ILE A 47 -4.19 10.96 4.80
N ILE A 48 -4.05 10.14 5.85
CA ILE A 48 -3.15 8.98 5.85
C ILE A 48 -3.52 8.00 4.73
N GLY A 49 -4.81 7.67 4.60
CA GLY A 49 -5.30 6.80 3.53
C GLY A 49 -5.03 7.38 2.14
N ILE A 50 -5.28 8.68 1.93
CA ILE A 50 -5.04 9.37 0.66
C ILE A 50 -3.54 9.38 0.31
N ILE A 51 -2.68 9.73 1.26
CA ILE A 51 -1.22 9.74 1.05
C ILE A 51 -0.72 8.36 0.67
N TYR A 52 -1.16 7.33 1.40
CA TYR A 52 -0.78 5.95 1.10
C TYR A 52 -1.23 5.50 -0.29
N LEU A 53 -2.47 5.81 -0.67
CA LEU A 53 -2.98 5.54 -2.02
C LEU A 53 -2.19 6.30 -3.09
N ALA A 54 -1.84 7.55 -2.84
CA ALA A 54 -1.02 8.35 -3.75
C ALA A 54 0.37 7.75 -3.95
N PHE A 55 1.01 7.23 -2.89
CA PHE A 55 2.27 6.50 -3.02
C PHE A 55 2.12 5.23 -3.86
N PHE A 56 1.07 4.44 -3.61
CA PHE A 56 0.81 3.23 -4.38
C PHE A 56 0.64 3.52 -5.88
N ILE A 57 -0.17 4.53 -6.22
CA ILE A 57 -0.37 4.97 -7.61
C ILE A 57 0.91 5.56 -8.20
N GLY A 58 1.63 6.38 -7.44
CA GLY A 58 2.87 7.03 -7.87
C GLY A 58 3.96 6.02 -8.21
N VAL A 59 4.16 5.00 -7.36
CA VAL A 59 5.12 3.91 -7.62
C VAL A 59 4.73 3.13 -8.88
N ASN A 60 3.45 2.80 -9.05
CA ASN A 60 2.97 2.14 -10.27
C ASN A 60 3.25 2.99 -11.51
N PHE A 61 2.87 4.27 -11.47
CA PHE A 61 3.11 5.19 -12.58
C PHE A 61 4.59 5.27 -12.95
N LEU A 62 5.48 5.51 -11.97
CA LEU A 62 6.92 5.65 -12.20
C LEU A 62 7.57 4.36 -12.73
N THR A 63 7.17 3.21 -12.22
CA THR A 63 7.79 1.93 -12.57
C THR A 63 7.32 1.40 -13.92
N LEU A 64 6.05 1.64 -14.26
CA LEU A 64 5.39 1.16 -15.47
C LEU A 64 5.50 2.14 -16.67
N ARG A 65 5.91 3.39 -16.43
CA ARG A 65 6.03 4.41 -17.48
C ARG A 65 7.01 3.99 -18.59
N GLY A 66 6.59 4.16 -19.83
CA GLY A 66 7.41 3.86 -21.01
C GLY A 66 7.53 2.37 -21.35
N LEU A 67 6.80 1.48 -20.68
CA LEU A 67 6.69 0.08 -21.07
C LEU A 67 5.56 -0.15 -22.09
N PRO A 68 5.74 -1.06 -23.06
CA PRO A 68 4.68 -1.49 -23.97
C PRO A 68 3.59 -2.27 -23.21
N GLY A 69 2.35 -2.25 -23.72
CA GLY A 69 1.16 -2.71 -22.98
C GLY A 69 1.25 -4.11 -22.37
N ARG A 70 1.75 -5.10 -23.13
CA ARG A 70 1.90 -6.48 -22.64
C ARG A 70 2.92 -6.60 -21.50
N GLN A 71 4.08 -5.95 -21.63
CA GLN A 71 5.11 -5.95 -20.57
C GLN A 71 4.65 -5.13 -19.35
N ARG A 72 3.91 -4.04 -19.58
CA ARG A 72 3.30 -3.24 -18.52
C ARG A 72 2.34 -4.08 -17.68
N LEU A 73 1.45 -4.84 -18.33
CA LEU A 73 0.51 -5.71 -17.64
C LEU A 73 1.23 -6.81 -16.86
N GLN A 74 2.20 -7.49 -17.48
CA GLN A 74 2.99 -8.52 -16.80
C GLN A 74 3.69 -7.98 -15.55
N LEU A 75 4.33 -6.81 -15.65
CA LEU A 75 5.02 -6.22 -14.51
C LEU A 75 4.06 -5.74 -13.42
N PHE A 76 2.92 -5.15 -13.81
CA PHE A 76 1.87 -4.76 -12.88
C PHE A 76 1.37 -5.97 -12.08
N LEU A 77 1.10 -7.10 -12.75
CA LEU A 77 0.65 -8.33 -12.09
C LEU A 77 1.70 -8.87 -11.11
N VAL A 78 2.98 -8.83 -11.47
CA VAL A 78 4.07 -9.26 -10.57
C VAL A 78 4.15 -8.35 -9.35
N GLN A 79 4.16 -7.03 -9.56
CA GLN A 79 4.20 -6.06 -8.47
C GLN A 79 2.98 -6.18 -7.55
N PHE A 80 1.80 -6.39 -8.13
CA PHE A 80 0.56 -6.62 -7.39
C PHE A 80 0.61 -7.93 -6.60
N ALA A 81 1.10 -9.02 -7.18
CA ALA A 81 1.27 -10.28 -6.47
C ALA A 81 2.23 -10.15 -5.27
N VAL A 82 3.35 -9.46 -5.45
CA VAL A 82 4.32 -9.17 -4.37
C VAL A 82 3.67 -8.34 -3.26
N PHE A 83 2.93 -7.30 -3.63
CA PHE A 83 2.16 -6.49 -2.69
C PHE A 83 1.17 -7.34 -1.88
N MET A 84 0.38 -8.18 -2.55
CA MET A 84 -0.62 -9.05 -1.90
C MET A 84 0.03 -10.07 -0.97
N VAL A 85 1.12 -10.72 -1.40
CA VAL A 85 1.86 -11.67 -0.56
C VAL A 85 2.42 -10.98 0.69
N ALA A 86 3.01 -9.80 0.55
CA ALA A 86 3.52 -9.03 1.68
C ALA A 86 2.40 -8.60 2.64
N ALA A 87 1.29 -8.09 2.11
CA ALA A 87 0.13 -7.68 2.91
C ALA A 87 -0.48 -8.85 3.68
N VAL A 88 -0.74 -9.97 3.01
CA VAL A 88 -1.30 -11.18 3.66
C VAL A 88 -0.34 -11.73 4.70
N SER A 89 0.97 -11.81 4.38
CA SER A 89 1.98 -12.28 5.34
C SER A 89 2.03 -11.39 6.57
N MET A 90 1.92 -10.08 6.39
CA MET A 90 1.91 -9.13 7.50
C MET A 90 0.64 -9.24 8.35
N PHE A 91 -0.54 -9.37 7.73
CA PHE A 91 -1.78 -9.63 8.46
C PHE A 91 -1.72 -10.94 9.25
N ALA A 92 -1.17 -12.01 8.66
CA ALA A 92 -0.99 -13.29 9.33
C ALA A 92 0.00 -13.19 10.50
N SER A 93 1.12 -12.47 10.31
CA SER A 93 2.10 -12.20 11.36
C SER A 93 1.47 -11.47 12.55
N LEU A 94 0.74 -10.37 12.29
CA LEU A 94 0.04 -9.61 13.34
C LEU A 94 -1.06 -10.40 14.07
N ARG A 95 -1.62 -11.44 13.43
CA ARG A 95 -2.66 -12.29 14.04
C ARG A 95 -2.10 -13.35 14.97
N TRP A 96 -0.89 -13.84 14.69
CA TRP A 96 -0.27 -14.99 15.35
C TRP A 96 1.01 -14.65 16.13
N SER A 97 1.45 -13.40 16.11
CA SER A 97 2.39 -12.82 17.09
C SER A 97 1.70 -12.56 18.42
#